data_AF-A0AAD4QHI9-F1
#
_entry.id   AF-A0AAD4QHI9-F1
#
_cell.length_a   1.000
_cell.length_b   1.000
_cell.length_c   1.000
_cell.angle_alpha   90.00
_cell.angle_beta   90.00
_cell.angle_gamma   90.00
#
_symmetry.space_group_name_H-M   'P 1'
#
loop_
_entity.id
_entity.type
_entity.pdbx_description
1 polymer ?
#
loop_
_entity_poly.entity_id
_entity_poly.type
_entity_poly.pdbx_seq_one_letter_code
_entity_poly.pdbx_strand_id
1 'polypeptide(L)'
;MGTDSPPPTEHIERSDLDKHEFAQYILREHGTYFPKWATSTCSLVAAFGNTHTTPDSVISPNLKQRINQLQAQHSTDLEKLYAHQATRYLDDALDRYLARDEEADDGYAKTIEGLYDGSRRERTSLEATFDRETTLVRLAHMETVAPLLLKTATKQKEEEELRRRREAQFPQSAVEYYSHHDKELQQRLARFLTSDAIIQEKMLNEYGWTWRQVQGLKEVYSNDSSFRDDIQRRVAVVRDPRRKPTLTSFHT
;
A
#
# COMPACT_ATOMS: atom_id res chain seq x y z
N MET A 1 -52.63 39.74 5.30
CA MET A 1 -51.65 38.68 5.61
C MET A 1 -50.75 38.55 4.40
N GLY A 2 -49.59 39.20 4.42
CA GLY A 2 -48.57 39.08 3.38
C GLY A 2 -47.42 38.23 3.93
N THR A 3 -47.14 37.11 3.26
CA THR A 3 -45.96 36.29 3.53
C THR A 3 -44.83 36.82 2.66
N ASP A 4 -44.01 37.71 3.21
CA ASP A 4 -42.70 38.03 2.64
C ASP A 4 -41.82 36.78 2.75
N SER A 5 -41.59 36.13 1.61
CA SER A 5 -40.60 35.08 1.46
C SER A 5 -39.24 35.76 1.23
N PRO A 6 -38.21 35.53 2.05
CA PRO A 6 -36.90 36.11 1.82
C PRO A 6 -36.24 35.48 0.57
N PRO A 7 -35.42 36.22 -0.19
CA PRO A 7 -34.84 35.73 -1.44
C PRO A 7 -33.77 34.64 -1.17
N PRO A 8 -33.84 33.45 -1.83
CA PRO A 8 -32.92 32.33 -1.57
C PRO A 8 -31.78 32.18 -2.61
N THR A 9 -31.27 33.25 -3.22
CA THR A 9 -30.35 33.14 -4.38
C THR A 9 -28.85 33.34 -4.08
N GLU A 10 -28.48 34.20 -3.13
CA GLU A 10 -27.07 34.63 -2.99
C GLU A 10 -26.11 33.52 -2.52
N HIS A 11 -26.56 32.61 -1.66
CA HIS A 11 -25.73 31.51 -1.14
C HIS A 11 -25.42 30.44 -2.19
N ILE A 12 -26.31 30.25 -3.18
CA ILE A 12 -26.13 29.26 -4.24
C ILE A 12 -25.07 29.77 -5.24
N GLU A 13 -25.13 31.06 -5.56
CA GLU A 13 -24.21 31.70 -6.51
C GLU A 13 -22.76 31.72 -6.00
N ARG A 14 -22.53 32.04 -4.71
CA ARG A 14 -21.18 31.99 -4.11
C ARG A 14 -20.58 30.59 -4.13
N SER A 15 -21.38 29.57 -3.77
CA SER A 15 -20.92 28.18 -3.78
C SER A 15 -20.53 27.69 -5.18
N ASP A 16 -21.21 28.16 -6.22
CA ASP A 16 -20.90 27.77 -7.60
C ASP A 16 -19.67 28.50 -8.15
N LEU A 17 -19.43 29.73 -7.72
CA LEU A 17 -18.18 30.46 -7.98
C LEU A 17 -16.97 29.75 -7.36
N ASP A 18 -17.05 29.34 -6.09
CA ASP A 18 -15.97 28.60 -5.42
C ASP A 18 -15.64 27.29 -6.15
N LYS A 19 -16.66 26.54 -6.56
CA LYS A 19 -16.48 25.30 -7.34
C LYS A 19 -15.80 25.57 -8.67
N HIS A 20 -16.17 26.66 -9.34
CA HIS A 20 -15.59 27.04 -10.62
C HIS A 20 -14.15 27.58 -10.47
N GLU A 21 -13.85 28.33 -9.42
CA GLU A 21 -12.49 28.75 -9.10
C GLU A 21 -11.59 27.54 -8.83
N PHE A 22 -12.04 26.62 -7.98
CA PHE A 22 -11.34 25.37 -7.73
C PHE A 22 -11.16 24.56 -9.02
N ALA A 23 -12.16 24.56 -9.90
CA ALA A 23 -12.07 23.92 -11.21
C ALA A 23 -10.92 24.46 -12.06
N GLN A 24 -10.82 25.79 -12.12
CA GLN A 24 -9.77 26.46 -12.85
C GLN A 24 -8.40 26.22 -12.22
N TYR A 25 -8.31 26.23 -10.89
CA TYR A 25 -7.09 25.87 -10.17
C TYR A 25 -6.62 24.47 -10.56
N ILE A 26 -7.51 23.47 -10.49
CA ILE A 26 -7.19 22.09 -10.86
C ILE A 26 -6.77 21.99 -12.34
N LEU A 27 -7.44 22.72 -13.24
CA LEU A 27 -7.07 22.78 -14.66
C LEU A 27 -5.68 23.39 -14.88
N ARG A 28 -5.33 24.45 -14.16
CA ARG A 28 -4.04 25.13 -14.29
C ARG A 28 -2.91 24.27 -13.76
N GLU A 29 -3.09 23.67 -12.58
CA GLU A 29 -2.04 22.90 -11.91
C GLU A 29 -1.87 21.48 -12.45
N HIS A 30 -2.96 20.83 -12.86
CA HIS A 30 -2.95 19.43 -13.29
C HIS A 30 -3.25 19.25 -14.79
N GLY A 31 -3.56 20.33 -15.53
CA GLY A 31 -3.83 20.30 -16.97
C GLY A 31 -5.20 19.71 -17.36
N THR A 32 -5.95 19.14 -16.41
CA THR A 32 -7.27 18.53 -16.66
C THR A 32 -8.22 18.77 -15.48
N TYR A 33 -9.45 19.23 -15.76
CA TYR A 33 -10.48 19.46 -14.74
C TYR A 33 -10.94 18.12 -14.21
N PHE A 34 -10.42 17.74 -13.04
CA PHE A 34 -10.43 16.37 -12.52
C PHE A 34 -9.71 15.37 -13.43
N PRO A 35 -8.83 14.51 -12.90
CA PRO A 35 -8.39 13.36 -13.66
C PRO A 35 -9.58 12.40 -13.82
N LYS A 36 -10.33 12.54 -14.92
CA LYS A 36 -10.91 11.35 -15.56
C LYS A 36 -9.72 10.58 -16.12
N TRP A 37 -9.15 9.66 -15.34
CA TRP A 37 -8.09 8.71 -15.75
C TRP A 37 -8.59 7.64 -16.75
N ALA A 38 -9.49 8.03 -17.66
CA ALA A 38 -9.86 7.34 -18.88
C ALA A 38 -8.69 7.14 -19.87
N THR A 39 -7.44 7.43 -19.49
CA THR A 39 -6.24 7.03 -20.24
C THR A 39 -5.34 6.05 -19.49
N SER A 40 -5.66 5.65 -18.25
CA SER A 40 -4.93 4.57 -17.57
C SER A 40 -5.23 3.17 -18.12
N THR A 41 -6.20 3.02 -19.03
CA THR A 41 -6.37 1.81 -19.85
C THR A 41 -5.88 2.02 -21.29
N CYS A 42 -5.95 3.23 -21.85
CA CYS A 42 -5.46 3.51 -23.20
C CYS A 42 -3.92 3.62 -23.30
N SER A 43 -3.24 4.15 -22.27
CA SER A 43 -1.77 4.11 -22.18
C SER A 43 -1.22 2.74 -21.75
N LEU A 44 -2.08 1.88 -21.18
CA LEU A 44 -1.67 0.57 -20.67
C LEU A 44 -1.47 -0.45 -21.79
N VAL A 45 -2.12 -0.23 -22.93
CA VAL A 45 -1.88 -0.99 -24.17
C VAL A 45 -0.76 -0.37 -25.00
N ALA A 46 -0.63 0.96 -25.01
CA ALA A 46 0.39 1.65 -25.82
C ALA A 46 1.82 1.57 -25.25
N ALA A 47 1.99 1.49 -23.91
CA ALA A 47 3.31 1.40 -23.28
C ALA A 47 3.81 -0.05 -23.04
N PHE A 48 2.94 -1.05 -23.17
CA PHE A 48 3.28 -2.46 -22.90
C PHE A 48 2.99 -3.41 -24.08
N GLY A 49 2.56 -2.88 -25.22
CA GLY A 49 2.58 -3.61 -26.49
C GLY A 49 4.02 -3.81 -26.94
N ASN A 50 4.50 -5.06 -26.84
CA ASN A 50 5.77 -5.60 -27.35
C ASN A 50 6.97 -5.61 -26.39
N THR A 51 6.90 -6.44 -25.34
CA THR A 51 8.06 -7.25 -24.98
C THR A 51 7.64 -8.69 -24.71
N HIS A 52 7.64 -9.50 -25.77
CA HIS A 52 7.71 -10.95 -25.66
C HIS A 52 9.05 -11.33 -25.02
N THR A 53 9.11 -11.44 -23.70
CA THR A 53 10.20 -12.13 -23.00
C THR A 53 9.77 -12.53 -21.59
N THR A 54 9.34 -13.79 -21.45
CA THR A 54 9.33 -14.66 -20.25
C THR A 54 8.63 -14.21 -18.96
N PRO A 55 8.06 -15.15 -18.18
CA PRO A 55 6.95 -14.87 -17.29
C PRO A 55 7.36 -14.63 -15.83
N ASP A 56 6.53 -13.85 -15.15
CA ASP A 56 6.26 -13.82 -13.69
C ASP A 56 7.08 -12.97 -12.71
N SER A 57 8.32 -12.55 -13.00
CA SER A 57 9.08 -11.75 -12.00
C SER A 57 9.02 -10.23 -12.19
N VAL A 58 8.89 -9.74 -13.42
CA VAL A 58 9.14 -8.32 -13.76
C VAL A 58 7.94 -7.39 -13.50
N ILE A 59 6.74 -7.95 -13.29
CA ILE A 59 5.53 -7.14 -13.14
C ILE A 59 5.38 -6.58 -11.71
N SER A 60 5.92 -7.27 -10.69
CA SER A 60 5.86 -6.85 -9.29
C SER A 60 6.65 -5.56 -8.98
N PRO A 61 7.92 -5.39 -9.42
CA PRO A 61 8.66 -4.16 -9.16
C PRO A 61 8.01 -2.93 -9.83
N ASN A 62 7.44 -3.10 -11.02
CA ASN A 62 6.77 -2.03 -11.75
C ASN A 62 5.49 -1.53 -11.02
N LEU A 63 4.68 -2.44 -10.48
CA LEU A 63 3.49 -2.07 -9.70
C LEU A 63 3.86 -1.31 -8.41
N LYS A 64 4.88 -1.78 -7.69
CA LYS A 64 5.35 -1.09 -6.47
C LYS A 64 5.91 0.29 -6.78
N GLN A 65 6.72 0.41 -7.84
CA GLN A 65 7.23 1.71 -8.31
C GLN A 65 6.08 2.65 -8.67
N ARG A 66 5.04 2.15 -9.36
CA ARG A 66 3.88 2.95 -9.72
C ARG A 66 3.07 3.41 -8.50
N ILE A 67 2.88 2.55 -7.50
CA ILE A 67 2.21 2.93 -6.24
C ILE A 67 3.00 4.03 -5.54
N ASN A 68 4.33 3.87 -5.42
CA ASN A 68 5.19 4.88 -4.79
C ASN A 68 5.16 6.21 -5.56
N GLN A 69 5.14 6.16 -6.90
CA GLN A 69 5.01 7.35 -7.74
C GLN A 69 3.66 8.04 -7.50
N LEU A 70 2.55 7.30 -7.45
CA LEU A 70 1.23 7.86 -7.17
C LEU A 70 1.12 8.46 -5.76
N GLN A 71 1.79 7.86 -4.78
CA GLN A 71 1.88 8.40 -3.43
C GLN A 71 2.68 9.72 -3.39
N ALA A 72 3.82 9.79 -4.08
CA ALA A 72 4.62 11.00 -4.18
C ALA A 72 3.90 12.11 -4.97
N GLN A 73 3.14 11.75 -6.00
CA GLN A 73 2.27 12.67 -6.71
C GLN A 73 1.19 13.22 -5.79
N HIS A 74 0.52 12.35 -5.02
CA HIS A 74 -0.51 12.78 -4.08
C HIS A 74 0.01 13.71 -2.98
N SER A 75 1.20 13.47 -2.42
CA SER A 75 1.79 14.38 -1.43
C SER A 75 2.06 15.75 -2.06
N THR A 76 2.61 15.77 -3.28
CA THR A 76 2.84 17.01 -4.03
C THR A 76 1.53 17.75 -4.30
N ASP A 77 0.48 17.05 -4.68
CA ASP A 77 -0.84 17.62 -4.98
C ASP A 77 -1.48 18.23 -3.72
N LEU A 78 -1.34 17.57 -2.56
CA LEU A 78 -1.80 18.10 -1.27
C LEU A 78 -1.01 19.34 -0.85
N GLU A 79 0.31 19.35 -1.03
CA GLU A 79 1.14 20.52 -0.73
C GLU A 79 0.71 21.73 -1.56
N LYS A 80 0.46 21.54 -2.86
CA LYS A 80 -0.06 22.60 -3.73
C LYS A 80 -1.43 23.08 -3.28
N LEU A 81 -2.35 22.17 -2.96
CA LEU A 81 -3.68 22.52 -2.46
C LEU A 81 -3.58 23.35 -1.17
N TYR A 82 -2.70 22.97 -0.24
CA TYR A 82 -2.47 23.72 1.00
C TYR A 82 -1.89 25.11 0.73
N ALA A 83 -0.95 25.24 -0.20
CA ALA A 83 -0.41 26.55 -0.59
C ALA A 83 -1.47 27.46 -1.23
N HIS A 84 -2.32 26.90 -2.10
CA HIS A 84 -3.45 27.62 -2.70
C HIS A 84 -4.43 28.11 -1.64
N GLN A 85 -4.79 27.23 -0.71
CA GLN A 85 -5.74 27.54 0.37
C GLN A 85 -5.19 28.54 1.38
N ALA A 86 -3.88 28.47 1.68
CA ALA A 86 -3.21 29.48 2.49
C ALA A 86 -3.26 30.87 1.83
N THR A 87 -3.14 30.93 0.49
CA THR A 87 -3.26 32.18 -0.27
C THR A 87 -4.68 32.74 -0.18
N ARG A 88 -5.71 31.91 -0.46
CA ARG A 88 -7.13 32.33 -0.33
C ARG A 88 -7.47 32.81 1.07
N TYR A 89 -6.97 32.13 2.11
CA TYR A 89 -7.19 32.54 3.49
C TYR A 89 -6.54 33.89 3.80
N LEU A 90 -5.34 34.14 3.26
CA LEU A 90 -4.65 35.41 3.43
C LEU A 90 -5.42 36.55 2.74
N ASP A 91 -5.88 36.34 1.51
CA ASP A 91 -6.65 37.32 0.75
C ASP A 91 -7.98 37.64 1.47
N ASP A 92 -8.72 36.63 1.91
CA ASP A 92 -9.95 36.78 2.72
C ASP A 92 -9.69 37.52 4.04
N ALA A 93 -8.54 37.27 4.69
CA ALA A 93 -8.15 37.99 5.89
C ALA A 93 -7.80 39.47 5.62
N LEU A 94 -7.16 39.77 4.49
CA LEU A 94 -6.84 41.13 4.05
C LEU A 94 -8.11 41.90 3.68
N ASP A 95 -9.03 41.29 2.93
CA ASP A 95 -10.30 41.90 2.55
C ASP A 95 -11.11 42.28 3.79
N ARG A 96 -11.19 41.39 4.78
CA ARG A 96 -11.82 41.68 6.08
C ARG A 96 -11.13 42.81 6.84
N TYR A 97 -9.80 42.87 6.77
CA TYR A 97 -9.03 43.92 7.43
C TYR A 97 -9.28 45.29 6.78
N LEU A 98 -9.32 45.36 5.45
CA LEU A 98 -9.57 46.60 4.71
C LEU A 98 -11.01 47.09 4.86
N ALA A 99 -11.99 46.18 4.75
CA ALA A 99 -13.40 46.52 4.97
C ALA A 99 -13.65 47.12 6.36
N ARG A 100 -12.89 46.67 7.37
CA ARG A 100 -12.96 47.18 8.73
C ARG A 100 -12.45 48.63 8.86
N ASP A 101 -11.46 49.03 8.08
CA ASP A 101 -10.90 50.39 8.12
C ASP A 101 -11.88 51.40 7.51
N GLU A 102 -12.65 50.98 6.50
CA GLU A 102 -13.68 51.79 5.85
C GLU A 102 -14.92 52.04 6.74
N GLU A 103 -15.32 51.09 7.59
CA GLU A 103 -16.49 51.24 8.49
C GLU A 103 -16.20 52.06 9.77
N ALA A 104 -14.94 52.37 10.07
CA ALA A 104 -14.54 52.99 11.34
C ALA A 104 -14.90 54.49 11.46
N ASP A 105 -15.36 55.14 10.38
CA ASP A 105 -15.75 56.55 10.36
C ASP A 105 -17.19 56.80 10.89
N ASP A 106 -17.98 55.72 11.05
CA ASP A 106 -19.43 55.79 11.29
C ASP A 106 -19.84 55.21 12.68
N GLY A 107 -19.62 55.93 13.78
CA GLY A 107 -20.40 55.70 15.03
C GLY A 107 -20.03 54.47 15.88
N TYR A 108 -18.84 54.52 16.45
CA TYR A 108 -18.04 53.61 17.30
C TYR A 108 -18.64 52.65 18.37
N ALA A 109 -19.94 52.41 18.56
CA ALA A 109 -20.39 51.71 19.79
C ALA A 109 -21.40 50.58 19.69
N LYS A 110 -22.07 50.33 18.55
CA LYS A 110 -23.25 49.45 18.55
C LYS A 110 -23.07 48.01 18.03
N THR A 111 -21.88 47.59 17.60
CA THR A 111 -21.79 46.33 16.84
C THR A 111 -20.55 45.48 17.10
N ILE A 112 -19.82 45.59 18.22
CA ILE A 112 -18.71 44.65 18.48
C ILE A 112 -19.23 43.19 18.56
N GLU A 113 -20.39 42.97 19.19
CA GLU A 113 -20.98 41.63 19.32
C GLU A 113 -21.55 41.09 17.99
N GLY A 114 -22.17 41.96 17.18
CA GLY A 114 -22.57 41.62 15.80
C GLY A 114 -21.38 41.38 14.86
N LEU A 115 -20.24 42.04 15.11
CA LEU A 115 -18.99 41.84 14.37
C LEU A 115 -18.43 40.44 14.57
N TYR A 116 -18.43 39.94 15.81
CA TYR A 116 -17.95 38.59 16.11
C TYR A 116 -18.87 37.51 15.53
N ASP A 117 -20.18 37.74 15.49
CA ASP A 117 -21.15 36.81 14.91
C ASP A 117 -21.12 36.80 13.38
N GLY A 118 -20.90 37.94 12.72
CA GLY A 118 -20.72 38.03 11.26
C GLY A 118 -19.44 37.35 10.79
N SER A 119 -18.30 37.64 11.43
CA SER A 119 -17.01 37.01 11.10
C SER A 119 -17.00 35.50 11.31
N ARG A 120 -17.80 34.96 12.25
CA ARG A 120 -17.91 33.50 12.45
C ARG A 120 -18.69 32.80 11.32
N ARG A 121 -19.69 33.44 10.71
CA ARG A 121 -20.51 32.83 9.65
C ARG A 121 -19.79 32.70 8.32
N GLU A 122 -18.88 33.62 8.00
CA GLU A 122 -18.07 33.53 6.79
C GLU A 122 -16.89 32.57 6.95
N ARG A 123 -16.30 32.50 8.15
CA ARG A 123 -15.21 31.57 8.46
C ARG A 123 -15.61 30.10 8.24
N THR A 124 -16.88 29.75 8.48
CA THR A 124 -17.37 28.40 8.21
C THR A 124 -17.49 28.07 6.73
N SER A 125 -17.54 29.06 5.83
CA SER A 125 -17.66 28.82 4.39
C SER A 125 -16.34 28.35 3.79
N LEU A 126 -15.25 29.09 4.02
CA LEU A 126 -13.94 28.74 3.47
C LEU A 126 -13.43 27.41 4.05
N GLU A 127 -13.61 27.19 5.36
CA GLU A 127 -13.26 25.94 6.02
C GLU A 127 -14.03 24.75 5.44
N ALA A 128 -15.35 24.89 5.22
CA ALA A 128 -16.16 23.84 4.60
C ALA A 128 -15.74 23.56 3.14
N THR A 129 -15.37 24.59 2.37
CA THR A 129 -14.84 24.39 1.00
C THR A 129 -13.50 23.65 1.03
N PHE A 130 -12.60 24.02 1.95
CA PHE A 130 -11.31 23.37 2.10
C PHE A 130 -11.42 21.89 2.46
N ASP A 131 -12.29 21.56 3.42
CA ASP A 131 -12.54 20.18 3.83
C ASP A 131 -13.09 19.36 2.67
N ARG A 132 -14.01 19.94 1.89
CA ARG A 132 -14.57 19.31 0.69
C ARG A 132 -13.49 19.06 -0.36
N GLU A 133 -12.69 20.06 -0.71
CA GLU A 133 -11.63 19.95 -1.72
C GLU A 133 -10.58 18.92 -1.31
N THR A 134 -10.14 18.96 -0.05
CA THR A 134 -9.18 17.99 0.51
C THR A 134 -9.75 16.57 0.44
N THR A 135 -11.04 16.41 0.78
CA THR A 135 -11.72 15.12 0.69
C THR A 135 -11.78 14.62 -0.75
N LEU A 136 -12.07 15.50 -1.72
CA LEU A 136 -12.11 15.14 -3.14
C LEU A 136 -10.74 14.67 -3.66
N VAL A 137 -9.66 15.37 -3.30
CA VAL A 137 -8.28 14.98 -3.68
C VAL A 137 -7.90 13.64 -3.06
N ARG A 138 -8.25 13.39 -1.79
CA ARG A 138 -8.02 12.11 -1.11
C ARG A 138 -8.82 10.97 -1.73
N LEU A 139 -10.10 11.20 -2.03
CA LEU A 139 -10.96 10.20 -2.68
C LEU A 139 -10.41 9.82 -4.04
N ALA A 140 -10.04 10.80 -4.87
CA ALA A 140 -9.43 10.56 -6.17
C ALA A 140 -8.14 9.74 -6.06
N HIS A 141 -7.28 10.05 -5.08
CA HIS A 141 -6.08 9.26 -4.83
C HIS A 141 -6.42 7.80 -4.48
N MET A 142 -7.35 7.59 -3.55
CA MET A 142 -7.77 6.25 -3.13
C MET A 142 -8.34 5.43 -4.28
N GLU A 143 -9.16 6.03 -5.14
CA GLU A 143 -9.69 5.36 -6.34
C GLU A 143 -8.60 4.89 -7.30
N THR A 144 -7.50 5.63 -7.40
CA THR A 144 -6.37 5.27 -8.29
C THR A 144 -5.46 4.19 -7.70
N VAL A 145 -5.23 4.23 -6.38
CA VAL A 145 -4.28 3.32 -5.71
C VAL A 145 -4.93 2.01 -5.29
N ALA A 146 -6.21 2.02 -4.90
CA ALA A 146 -6.94 0.82 -4.48
C ALA A 146 -6.84 -0.37 -5.46
N PRO A 147 -7.09 -0.21 -6.79
CA PRO A 147 -6.98 -1.34 -7.71
C PRO A 147 -5.55 -1.85 -7.87
N LEU A 148 -4.53 -0.99 -7.70
CA LEU A 148 -3.13 -1.41 -7.75
C LEU A 148 -2.75 -2.21 -6.51
N LEU A 149 -3.18 -1.77 -5.33
CA LEU A 149 -2.99 -2.52 -4.09
C LEU A 149 -3.65 -3.89 -4.16
N LEU A 150 -4.89 -3.96 -4.65
CA LEU A 150 -5.58 -5.24 -4.86
C LEU A 150 -4.82 -6.17 -5.82
N LYS A 151 -4.30 -5.63 -6.93
CA LYS A 151 -3.46 -6.39 -7.88
C LYS A 151 -2.16 -6.88 -7.24
N THR A 152 -1.54 -6.09 -6.36
CA THR A 152 -0.33 -6.55 -5.65
C THR A 152 -0.63 -7.66 -4.65
N ALA A 153 -1.73 -7.55 -3.90
CA ALA A 153 -2.13 -8.55 -2.92
C ALA A 153 -2.52 -9.89 -3.59
N THR A 154 -3.26 -9.84 -4.70
CA THR A 154 -3.63 -11.03 -5.48
C THR A 154 -2.39 -11.74 -6.03
N LYS A 155 -1.45 -11.01 -6.63
CA LYS A 155 -0.19 -11.60 -7.12
C LYS A 155 0.66 -12.21 -6.02
N GLN A 156 0.75 -11.55 -4.86
CA GLN A 156 1.46 -12.12 -3.71
C GLN A 156 0.83 -13.41 -3.22
N LYS A 157 -0.51 -13.46 -3.18
CA LYS A 157 -1.25 -14.66 -2.83
C LYS A 157 -1.00 -15.79 -3.83
N GLU A 158 -1.06 -15.50 -5.14
CA GLU A 158 -0.77 -16.48 -6.20
C GLU A 158 0.67 -17.01 -6.10
N GLU A 159 1.65 -16.13 -5.91
CA GLU A 159 3.06 -16.51 -5.73
C GLU A 159 3.25 -17.39 -4.49
N GLU A 160 2.62 -17.03 -3.37
CA GLU A 160 2.67 -17.82 -2.15
C GLU A 160 1.96 -19.17 -2.31
N GLU A 161 0.85 -19.24 -3.03
CA GLU A 161 0.17 -20.50 -3.34
C GLU A 161 1.03 -21.39 -4.24
N LEU A 162 1.68 -20.85 -5.26
CA LEU A 162 2.62 -21.58 -6.10
C LEU A 162 3.85 -22.04 -5.30
N ARG A 163 4.34 -21.21 -4.37
CA ARG A 163 5.39 -21.61 -3.42
C ARG A 163 4.89 -22.76 -2.55
N ARG A 164 3.73 -22.64 -1.91
CA ARG A 164 3.12 -23.70 -1.09
C ARG A 164 2.92 -25.00 -1.87
N ARG A 165 2.49 -24.93 -3.14
CA ARG A 165 2.34 -26.12 -4.00
C ARG A 165 3.67 -26.79 -4.29
N ARG A 166 4.73 -26.02 -4.57
CA ARG A 166 6.09 -26.55 -4.77
C ARG A 166 6.64 -27.16 -3.48
N GLU A 167 6.41 -26.51 -2.35
CA GLU A 167 6.85 -27.01 -1.03
C GLU A 167 6.07 -28.24 -0.56
N ALA A 168 4.82 -28.40 -0.99
CA ALA A 168 4.01 -29.59 -0.72
C ALA A 168 4.45 -30.81 -1.54
N GLN A 169 5.27 -30.64 -2.59
CA GLN A 169 5.82 -31.76 -3.36
C GLN A 169 6.98 -32.38 -2.59
N PHE A 170 6.78 -33.62 -2.15
CA PHE A 170 7.78 -34.38 -1.42
C PHE A 170 8.49 -35.37 -2.38
N PRO A 171 9.82 -35.37 -2.48
CA PRO A 171 10.56 -36.28 -3.36
C PRO A 171 10.36 -37.73 -2.95
N GLN A 172 10.09 -38.61 -3.91
CA GLN A 172 9.90 -40.04 -3.67
C GLN A 172 11.23 -40.81 -3.69
N SER A 173 12.29 -40.24 -4.25
CA SER A 173 13.60 -40.88 -4.39
C SER A 173 14.77 -39.95 -4.05
N ALA A 174 15.94 -40.54 -3.76
CA ALA A 174 17.18 -39.77 -3.53
C ALA A 174 17.62 -39.00 -4.78
N VAL A 175 17.42 -39.55 -5.98
CA VAL A 175 17.74 -38.85 -7.24
C VAL A 175 16.89 -37.60 -7.40
N GLU A 176 15.60 -37.70 -7.10
CA GLU A 176 14.66 -36.58 -7.13
C GLU A 176 14.99 -35.53 -6.06
N TYR A 177 15.46 -35.96 -4.88
CA TYR A 177 15.96 -35.04 -3.86
C TYR A 177 17.11 -34.16 -4.38
N TYR A 178 18.08 -34.74 -5.09
CA TYR A 178 19.20 -33.99 -5.65
C TYR A 178 18.84 -33.16 -6.89
N SER A 179 17.80 -33.55 -7.64
CA SER A 179 17.36 -32.81 -8.83
C SER A 179 16.63 -31.51 -8.50
N HIS A 180 16.06 -31.36 -7.29
CA HIS A 180 15.46 -30.12 -6.86
C HIS A 180 16.48 -28.98 -6.76
N HIS A 181 16.20 -27.86 -7.43
CA HIS A 181 17.04 -26.66 -7.39
C HIS A 181 16.90 -25.85 -6.09
N ASP A 182 15.85 -26.10 -5.30
CA ASP A 182 15.59 -25.37 -4.06
C ASP A 182 16.38 -25.94 -2.89
N LYS A 183 17.43 -25.21 -2.49
CA LYS A 183 18.31 -25.58 -1.37
C LYS A 183 17.58 -25.54 -0.02
N GLU A 184 16.60 -24.66 0.15
CA GLU A 184 15.83 -24.58 1.39
C GLU A 184 14.93 -25.80 1.54
N LEU A 185 14.26 -26.21 0.46
CA LEU A 185 13.47 -27.44 0.44
C LEU A 185 14.35 -28.66 0.78
N GLN A 186 15.50 -28.80 0.10
CA GLN A 186 16.47 -29.86 0.40
C GLN A 186 16.89 -29.87 1.88
N GLN A 187 17.08 -28.70 2.47
CA GLN A 187 17.45 -28.58 3.87
C GLN A 187 16.30 -28.94 4.82
N ARG A 188 15.06 -28.51 4.52
CA ARG A 188 13.88 -28.87 5.31
C ARG A 188 13.64 -30.37 5.27
N LEU A 189 13.75 -30.99 4.10
CA LEU A 189 13.69 -32.44 3.93
C LEU A 189 14.79 -33.16 4.71
N ALA A 190 16.03 -32.66 4.65
CA ALA A 190 17.13 -33.21 5.42
C ALA A 190 16.86 -33.11 6.93
N ARG A 191 16.37 -31.96 7.42
CA ARG A 191 15.95 -31.79 8.82
C ARG A 191 14.86 -32.79 9.18
N PHE A 192 13.83 -32.92 8.35
CA PHE A 192 12.75 -33.88 8.57
C PHE A 192 13.27 -35.31 8.76
N LEU A 193 14.16 -35.78 7.87
CA LEU A 193 14.73 -37.13 7.94
C LEU A 193 15.58 -37.36 9.19
N THR A 194 16.26 -36.32 9.69
CA THR A 194 17.09 -36.39 10.90
C THR A 194 16.35 -36.09 12.21
N SER A 195 15.09 -35.63 12.14
CA SER A 195 14.33 -35.19 13.32
C SER A 195 13.60 -36.35 14.01
N ASP A 196 13.25 -36.16 15.28
CA ASP A 196 12.47 -37.12 16.06
C ASP A 196 11.01 -37.20 15.58
N ALA A 197 10.32 -38.30 15.91
CA ALA A 197 8.95 -38.57 15.46
C ALA A 197 7.95 -37.42 15.76
N ILE A 198 8.08 -36.77 16.92
CA ILE A 198 7.23 -35.65 17.33
C ILE A 198 7.44 -34.44 16.39
N ILE A 199 8.70 -34.15 16.05
CA ILE A 199 9.06 -33.04 15.17
C ILE A 199 8.66 -33.38 13.73
N GLN A 200 8.82 -34.64 13.30
CA GLN A 200 8.36 -35.12 12.01
C GLN A 200 6.85 -34.89 11.86
N GLU A 201 6.02 -35.26 12.84
CA GLU A 201 4.57 -35.04 12.80
C GLU A 201 4.20 -33.56 12.70
N LYS A 202 4.89 -32.70 13.47
CA LYS A 202 4.71 -31.25 13.36
C LYS A 202 5.04 -30.74 11.95
N MET A 203 6.15 -31.20 11.36
CA MET A 203 6.55 -30.81 10.00
C MET A 203 5.58 -31.35 8.93
N LEU A 204 5.00 -32.54 9.10
CA LEU A 204 3.95 -33.05 8.20
C LEU A 204 2.75 -32.08 8.17
N ASN A 205 2.30 -31.62 9.34
CA ASN A 205 1.20 -30.67 9.45
C ASN A 205 1.55 -29.28 8.92
N GLU A 206 2.76 -28.79 9.19
CA GLU A 206 3.22 -27.45 8.78
C GLU A 206 3.35 -27.33 7.27
N TYR A 207 3.94 -28.33 6.60
CA TYR A 207 4.18 -28.32 5.16
C TYR A 207 3.10 -29.04 4.35
N GLY A 208 2.07 -29.58 5.01
CA GLY A 208 0.97 -30.31 4.37
C GLY A 208 1.39 -31.62 3.71
N TRP A 209 2.48 -32.23 4.18
CA TRP A 209 2.96 -33.50 3.66
C TRP A 209 2.13 -34.66 4.20
N THR A 210 1.79 -35.62 3.35
CA THR A 210 1.10 -36.83 3.79
C THR A 210 2.12 -37.92 4.15
N TRP A 211 1.84 -38.69 5.22
CA TRP A 211 2.71 -39.79 5.64
C TRP A 211 3.12 -40.73 4.49
N ARG A 212 2.17 -41.02 3.58
CA ARG A 212 2.38 -41.88 2.41
C ARG A 212 3.42 -41.34 1.43
N GLN A 213 3.46 -40.02 1.23
CA GLN A 213 4.43 -39.39 0.34
C GLN A 213 5.86 -39.48 0.90
N VAL A 214 5.98 -39.34 2.22
CA VAL A 214 7.28 -39.25 2.89
C VAL A 214 7.92 -40.62 3.11
N GLN A 215 7.11 -41.67 3.13
CA GLN A 215 7.56 -43.03 3.42
C GLN A 215 8.66 -43.50 2.46
N GLY A 216 8.53 -43.24 1.15
CA GLY A 216 9.52 -43.69 0.16
C GLY A 216 10.92 -43.15 0.43
N LEU A 217 11.05 -41.85 0.71
CA LEU A 217 12.36 -41.27 1.02
C LEU A 217 12.88 -41.70 2.39
N LYS A 218 11.99 -41.96 3.36
CA LYS A 218 12.37 -42.47 4.68
C LYS A 218 12.95 -43.89 4.60
N GLU A 219 12.40 -44.72 3.73
CA GLU A 219 12.92 -46.05 3.42
C GLU A 219 14.29 -45.95 2.75
N VAL A 220 14.43 -45.08 1.73
CA VAL A 220 15.73 -44.84 1.08
C VAL A 220 16.79 -44.35 2.07
N TYR A 221 16.43 -43.43 2.96
CA TYR A 221 17.31 -42.93 4.03
C TYR A 221 17.75 -44.02 5.02
N SER A 222 16.88 -45.01 5.27
CA SER A 222 17.21 -46.13 6.16
C SER A 222 18.09 -47.17 5.47
N ASN A 223 17.92 -47.34 4.15
CA ASN A 223 18.58 -48.39 3.37
C ASN A 223 19.95 -47.96 2.80
N ASP A 224 20.11 -46.69 2.40
CA ASP A 224 21.33 -46.18 1.78
C ASP A 224 22.17 -45.38 2.80
N SER A 225 23.29 -45.97 3.23
CA SER A 225 24.23 -45.33 4.16
C SER A 225 24.90 -44.09 3.57
N SER A 226 25.15 -44.07 2.26
CA SER A 226 25.82 -42.94 1.60
C SER A 226 24.92 -41.71 1.57
N PHE A 227 23.64 -41.91 1.22
CA PHE A 227 22.62 -40.87 1.26
C PHE A 227 22.41 -40.35 2.68
N ARG A 228 22.36 -41.25 3.67
CA ARG A 228 22.24 -40.88 5.08
C ARG A 228 23.37 -39.98 5.57
N ASP A 229 24.62 -40.35 5.27
CA ASP A 229 25.80 -39.59 5.70
C ASP A 229 25.85 -38.20 5.05
N ASP A 230 25.41 -38.09 3.80
CA ASP A 230 25.30 -36.81 3.09
C ASP A 230 24.22 -35.89 3.69
N ILE A 231 23.06 -36.44 4.02
CA ILE A 231 21.97 -35.72 4.69
C ILE A 231 22.42 -35.21 6.06
N GLN A 232 23.09 -36.06 6.85
CA GLN A 232 23.63 -35.66 8.16
C GLN A 232 24.68 -34.55 8.04
N ARG A 233 25.59 -34.63 7.05
CA ARG A 233 26.56 -33.56 6.77
C ARG A 233 25.87 -32.24 6.45
N ARG A 234 24.82 -32.24 5.62
CA ARG A 234 24.06 -31.02 5.26
C ARG A 234 23.35 -30.40 6.46
N VAL A 235 22.80 -31.21 7.37
CA VAL A 235 22.16 -30.71 8.60
C VAL A 235 23.20 -30.15 9.57
N ALA A 236 24.36 -30.80 9.70
CA ALA A 236 25.44 -30.36 10.59
C ALA A 236 26.04 -29.01 10.19
N VAL A 237 26.19 -28.73 8.89
CA VAL A 237 26.74 -27.46 8.37
C VAL A 237 25.89 -26.24 8.78
N VAL A 238 24.59 -26.42 9.03
CA VAL A 238 23.68 -25.32 9.40
C VAL A 238 23.42 -25.26 10.91
N ARG A 239 24.13 -26.05 11.70
CA ARG A 239 24.09 -26.00 13.15
C ARG A 239 24.91 -24.79 13.63
N ASP A 240 24.21 -23.65 13.72
CA ASP A 240 24.55 -22.37 14.35
C ASP A 240 26.06 -22.12 14.63
N PRO A 241 26.74 -21.26 13.83
CA PRO A 241 28.15 -20.93 14.05
C PRO A 241 28.43 -20.24 15.41
N ARG A 242 27.40 -19.87 16.18
CA ARG A 242 27.53 -19.29 17.53
C ARG A 242 27.52 -20.32 18.65
N ARG A 243 27.18 -21.59 18.36
CA ARG A 243 27.24 -22.67 19.36
C ARG A 243 28.66 -23.22 19.42
N LYS A 244 29.50 -22.63 20.29
CA LYS A 244 30.81 -23.21 20.61
C LYS A 244 30.60 -24.63 21.18
N PRO A 245 31.42 -25.62 20.80
CA PRO A 245 31.45 -26.88 21.51
C PRO A 245 31.80 -26.60 22.97
N THR A 246 30.89 -26.94 23.88
CA THR A 246 31.19 -27.02 25.31
C THR A 246 32.27 -28.07 25.48
N LEU A 247 33.53 -27.62 25.54
CA LEU A 247 34.65 -28.41 26.03
C LEU A 247 34.29 -28.80 27.46
N THR A 248 33.78 -30.02 27.62
CA THR A 248 33.74 -30.71 28.89
C THR A 248 35.18 -30.84 29.36
N SER A 249 35.59 -29.95 30.25
CA SER A 249 36.80 -30.10 31.05
C SER A 249 36.60 -31.32 31.94
N PHE A 250 37.17 -32.44 31.54
CA PHE A 250 37.48 -33.53 32.46
C PHE A 250 38.46 -32.97 33.50
N HIS A 251 37.98 -32.76 34.72
CA HIS A 251 38.85 -32.73 35.88
C HIS A 251 39.03 -34.17 36.36
N THR A 252 40.30 -34.56 36.39
CA THR A 252 40.93 -35.69 37.08
C THR A 252 40.29 -36.08 38.40
#